data_AF-A0A3A4B2L0-F1
#
_entry.id   AF-A0A3A4B2L0-F1
#
_cell.length_a   1.000
_cell.length_b   1.000
_cell.length_c   1.000
_cell.angle_alpha   90.00
_cell.angle_beta   90.00
_cell.angle_gamma   90.00
#
_symmetry.space_group_name_H-M   'P 1'
#
loop_
_entity.id
_entity.type
_entity.pdbx_description
1 polymer ?
#
loop_
_entity_poly.entity_id
_entity_poly.type
_entity_poly.pdbx_seq_one_letter_code
_entity_poly.pdbx_strand_id
1 'polypeptide(L)' 'MPAARARVRARLAAEFLTVPVDTVDRYVCDVWICAEHLGVEATPPVVERIARERLLGLIHSEPPSSRPH' A
#
# COMPACT_ATOMS: atom_id res chain seq x y z
N MET A 1 -1.06 12.68 11.08
CA MET A 1 0.00 11.83 11.68
C MET A 1 1.04 11.43 10.61
N PRO A 2 2.04 12.25 10.29
CA PRO A 2 3.02 11.95 9.23
C PRO A 2 4.05 10.87 9.63
N ALA A 3 4.42 10.79 10.91
CA ALA A 3 5.41 9.82 11.40
C ALA A 3 4.91 8.37 11.36
N ALA A 4 3.60 8.15 11.55
CA ALA A 4 3.01 6.83 11.48
C ALA A 4 3.06 6.25 10.06
N ARG A 5 2.72 7.07 9.07
CA ARG A 5 2.79 6.70 7.64
C ARG A 5 4.22 6.38 7.21
N ALA A 6 5.19 7.19 7.63
CA ALA A 6 6.60 6.95 7.31
C ALA A 6 7.12 5.61 7.86
N ARG A 7 6.69 5.19 9.06
CA ARG A 7 7.05 3.89 9.64
C ARG A 7 6.44 2.73 8.87
N VAL A 8 5.15 2.82 8.51
CA VAL A 8 4.46 1.79 7.70
C VAL A 8 5.12 1.65 6.33
N ARG A 9 5.42 2.78 5.66
CA ARG A 9 6.15 2.80 4.39
C ARG A 9 7.51 2.12 4.52
N ALA A 10 8.31 2.49 5.52
CA ALA A 10 9.65 1.91 5.70
C ALA A 10 9.61 0.40 5.93
N ARG A 11 8.64 -0.08 6.72
CA ARG A 11 8.46 -1.51 6.98
C ARG A 11 8.04 -2.28 5.73
N LEU A 12 7.08 -1.77 4.97
CA LEU A 12 6.65 -2.38 3.71
C LEU A 12 7.75 -2.33 2.64
N ALA A 13 8.49 -1.22 2.54
CA ALA A 13 9.62 -1.11 1.61
C ALA A 13 10.74 -2.11 1.93
N ALA A 14 11.00 -2.40 3.21
CA ALA A 14 11.97 -3.40 3.63
C ALA A 14 11.50 -4.84 3.34
N GLU A 15 10.18 -5.08 3.32
CA GLU A 15 9.60 -6.39 3.04
C GLU A 15 9.43 -6.65 1.55
N PHE A 16 9.03 -5.64 0.79
CA PHE A 16 8.77 -5.69 -0.64
C PHE A 16 9.93 -5.08 -1.43
N LEU A 17 11.13 -5.65 -1.29
CA LEU A 17 12.35 -5.15 -1.96
C LEU A 17 12.26 -5.15 -3.50
N THR A 18 11.35 -5.94 -4.07
CA THR A 18 11.09 -6.02 -5.51
C THR A 18 10.15 -4.92 -6.01
N VAL A 19 9.48 -4.18 -5.12
CA VAL A 19 8.55 -3.11 -5.46
C VAL A 19 9.22 -1.75 -5.21
N PRO A 20 9.16 -0.80 -6.16
CA PRO A 20 9.70 0.54 -5.96
C PRO A 20 9.07 1.23 -4.75
N VAL A 21 9.90 1.95 -3.98
CA VAL A 21 9.47 2.63 -2.75
C VAL A 21 8.38 3.68 -3.01
N ASP A 22 8.39 4.34 -4.17
CA ASP A 22 7.34 5.28 -4.58
C ASP A 22 6.00 4.58 -4.82
N THR A 23 6.03 3.35 -5.36
CA THR A 23 4.82 2.52 -5.50
C THR A 23 4.29 2.14 -4.12
N VAL A 24 5.16 1.73 -3.20
CA VAL A 24 4.77 1.42 -1.81
C VAL A 24 4.14 2.66 -1.14
N ASP A 25 4.74 3.84 -1.31
CA ASP A 25 4.20 5.09 -0.72
C ASP A 25 2.81 5.43 -1.27
N ARG A 26 2.62 5.31 -2.59
CA ARG A 26 1.31 5.50 -3.23
C ARG A 26 0.26 4.55 -2.68
N TYR A 27 0.57 3.25 -2.58
CA TYR A 27 -0.38 2.28 -2.03
C TYR A 27 -0.72 2.56 -0.57
N VAL A 28 0.26 2.95 0.25
CA VAL A 28 0.02 3.32 1.66
C VAL A 28 -0.85 4.57 1.75
N CYS A 29 -0.62 5.59 0.91
CA CYS A 29 -1.46 6.79 0.86
C CYS A 29 -2.88 6.47 0.40
N ASP A 30 -3.04 5.69 -0.66
CA ASP A 30 -4.35 5.28 -1.19
C ASP A 30 -5.14 4.51 -0.14
N VAL A 31 -4.51 3.59 0.60
CA VAL A 31 -5.16 2.84 1.69
C VAL A 31 -5.59 3.77 2.83
N TRP A 32 -4.77 4.76 3.18
CA TRP A 32 -5.14 5.74 4.20
C TRP A 32 -6.36 6.56 3.79
N ILE A 33 -6.36 7.07 2.56
CA ILE A 33 -7.47 7.83 1.98
C ILE A 33 -8.73 6.93 1.93
N CYS A 34 -8.62 5.70 1.43
CA CYS A 34 -9.75 4.78 1.38
C CYS A 34 -10.30 4.45 2.77
N ALA A 35 -9.45 4.23 3.77
CA ALA A 35 -9.89 3.95 5.13
C ALA A 35 -10.67 5.13 5.71
N GLU A 36 -10.17 6.35 5.56
CA GLU A 36 -10.85 7.58 5.98
C GLU A 36 -12.21 7.75 5.27
N HIS A 37 -12.26 7.50 3.96
CA HIS A 37 -13.50 7.60 3.17
C HIS A 37 -14.55 6.55 3.57
N LEU A 38 -14.11 5.36 4.01
CA LEU A 38 -14.98 4.30 4.47
C LEU A 38 -15.39 4.46 5.95
N GLY A 39 -14.88 5.48 6.65
CA GLY A 39 -15.09 5.66 8.08
C GLY A 39 -14.38 4.61 8.93
N VAL A 40 -13.40 3.91 8.37
CA VAL A 40 -12.57 2.93 9.08
C VAL A 40 -11.45 3.69 9.78
N GLU A 41 -11.20 3.35 11.04
CA GLU A 41 -10.07 3.91 11.77
C GLU A 41 -8.75 3.51 11.08
N ALA A 42 -8.10 4.49 10.43
CA ALA A 42 -6.85 4.33 9.69
C ALA A 42 -5.66 4.19 10.65
N THR A 43 -5.71 3.15 11.50
CA THR A 43 -4.63 2.82 12.41
C THR A 43 -3.45 2.21 11.64
N PRO A 44 -2.20 2.44 12.08
CA PRO A 44 -1.02 1.87 11.42
C PRO A 44 -1.06 0.36 11.15
N PRO A 45 -1.51 -0.52 12.08
CA PRO A 45 -1.56 -1.95 11.81
C PRO A 45 -2.61 -2.34 10.76
N VAL A 46 -3.76 -1.63 10.71
CA VAL A 46 -4.81 -1.87 9.70
C VAL A 46 -4.30 -1.48 8.32
N VAL A 47 -3.72 -0.30 8.20
CA VAL A 47 -3.21 0.18 6.91
C VAL A 47 -2.04 -0.68 6.43
N GLU A 48 -1.14 -1.08 7.32
CA GLU A 48 -0.05 -1.99 6.94
C GLU A 48 -0.58 -3.31 6.39
N ARG A 49 -1.59 -3.92 7.05
CA ARG A 49 -2.17 -5.18 6.59
C ARG A 49 -2.83 -5.03 5.22
N ILE A 50 -3.64 -4.00 5.02
CA ILE A 50 -4.32 -3.78 3.73
C ILE A 50 -3.31 -3.46 2.63
N ALA A 51 -2.31 -2.61 2.89
CA ALA A 51 -1.27 -2.28 1.93
C ALA A 51 -0.43 -3.52 1.55
N ARG A 52 -0.09 -4.37 2.52
CA ARG A 52 0.60 -5.65 2.29
C ARG A 52 -0.23 -6.57 1.38
N GLU A 53 -1.51 -6.77 1.67
CA GLU A 53 -2.39 -7.58 0.82
C GLU A 53 -2.47 -7.03 -0.61
N ARG A 54 -2.53 -5.71 -0.77
CA ARG A 54 -2.55 -5.04 -2.08
C ARG A 54 -1.24 -5.21 -2.84
N LEU A 55 -0.10 -5.13 -2.15
CA LEU A 55 1.23 -5.37 -2.72
C LEU A 55 1.46 -6.84 -3.08
N LEU A 56 1.00 -7.78 -2.23
CA LEU A 56 1.01 -9.21 -2.56
C LEU A 56 0.14 -9.50 -3.78
N GLY A 57 -1.05 -8.90 -3.85
CA GLY A 57 -1.91 -8.93 -5.02
C GLY A 57 -1.20 -8.42 -6.27
N LEU A 58 -0.45 -7.32 -6.18
CA LEU A 58 0.34 -6.78 -7.30
C LEU A 58 1.46 -7.73 -7.76
N ILE A 59 2.14 -8.41 -6.83
CA ILE A 59 3.23 -9.35 -7.16
C ILE A 59 2.69 -10.64 -7.76
N HIS A 60 1.59 -11.17 -7.20
CA HIS A 60 1.01 -12.44 -7.62
C HIS A 60 0.06 -12.31 -8.81
N SER A 61 -0.54 -11.14 -9.00
CA SER A 61 -1.33 -10.86 -10.18
C SER A 61 -0.38 -10.30 -11.24
N GLU A 62 0.03 -11.13 -12.19
CA GLU A 62 0.44 -10.58 -13.49
C GLU A 62 -0.67 -9.62 -13.93
N PRO A 63 -0.35 -8.35 -14.28
CA PRO A 63 -1.39 -7.42 -14.66
C PRO A 63 -2.12 -8.01 -15.86
N PRO A 64 -3.47 -8.02 -15.91
CA PRO A 64 -4.13 -8.19 -17.19
C PRO A 64 -3.61 -7.05 -18.06
N SER A 65 -2.86 -7.46 -19.09
CA SER A 65 -2.20 -6.62 -20.09
C SER A 65 -2.98 -5.32 -20.30
N SER A 66 -2.37 -4.18 -19.97
CA SER A 66 -2.79 -2.90 -20.54
C SER A 66 -2.52 -2.97 -22.05
N ARG A 67 -3.44 -3.60 -22.80
CA ARG A 67 -3.58 -3.37 -24.23
C ARG A 67 -4.28 -2.01 -24.36
N PRO A 68 -3.63 -1.00 -24.95
CA PRO A 68 -4.34 0.22 -25.30
C PRO A 68 -5.30 -0.10 -26.45
N HIS A 69 -6.55 0.33 -26.30
CA HIS A 69 -7.52 0.44 -27.39
C HIS A 69 -7.36 1.79 -28.09
#